data_AF-A0A8J3B206-F1
#
_entry.id   AF-A0A8J3B206-F1
#
_cell.length_a   1.000
_cell.length_b   1.000
_cell.length_c   1.000
_cell.angle_alpha   90.00
_cell.angle_beta   90.00
_cell.angle_gamma   90.00
#
_symmetry.space_group_name_H-M   'P 1'
#
loop_
_entity.id
_entity.type
_entity.pdbx_description
1 polymer ?
#
loop_
_entity_poly.entity_id
_entity_poly.type
_entity_poly.pdbx_seq_one_letter_code
_entity_poly.pdbx_strand_id
1 'polypeptide(L)'
;MIVCLPDDLPTAVLADGRDLTALGQAGAATPRFWTRPKVRTWQRSALIDLRAGKSGPRWCSGGPIRLLDLQAMRHASALAAAIRHQLWSATIRGTRDAHPWSDYLRQHLQYGDRYPLATAQRDFLAQRRILAMRAHNAAQPHAPQLDPYEVDAYQAGAAAYQHLHAAGGVCADAVITADSATLRPASGELTDRIGYLAAAHAHLARLRDDDRLLAITV
;
A
#
# COMPACT_ATOMS: atom_id res chain seq x y z
N MET A 1 -7.68 -0.30 -2.25
CA MET A 1 -8.04 1.10 -1.92
C MET A 1 -8.71 1.16 -0.56
N ILE A 2 -8.72 2.32 0.09
CA ILE A 2 -9.42 2.56 1.36
C ILE A 2 -10.56 3.56 1.11
N VAL A 3 -11.73 3.30 1.69
CA VAL A 3 -12.89 4.20 1.67
C VAL A 3 -13.13 4.71 3.08
N CYS A 4 -13.25 6.03 3.23
CA CYS A 4 -13.61 6.68 4.49
C CYS A 4 -15.12 6.94 4.47
N LEU A 5 -15.81 6.42 5.49
CA LEU A 5 -17.25 6.51 5.61
C LEU A 5 -17.62 7.24 6.91
N PRO A 6 -18.61 8.14 6.88
CA PRO A 6 -19.16 8.72 8.10
C PRO A 6 -19.86 7.66 8.95
N ASP A 7 -20.01 7.91 10.25
CA ASP A 7 -20.57 6.94 11.21
C ASP A 7 -22.08 6.66 11.03
N ASP A 8 -22.80 7.57 10.36
CA ASP A 8 -24.24 7.46 10.11
C ASP A 8 -24.61 6.38 9.09
N LEU A 9 -23.63 5.80 8.39
CA LEU A 9 -23.89 4.74 7.43
C LEU A 9 -24.21 3.40 8.14
N PRO A 10 -25.42 2.82 7.93
CA PRO A 10 -25.82 1.61 8.64
C PRO A 10 -24.88 0.44 8.32
N THR A 11 -24.37 -0.23 9.36
CA THR A 11 -23.47 -1.39 9.21
C THR A 11 -24.10 -2.51 8.38
N ALA A 12 -25.43 -2.62 8.36
CA ALA A 12 -26.16 -3.59 7.56
C ALA A 12 -25.96 -3.40 6.04
N VAL A 13 -25.78 -2.16 5.56
CA VAL A 13 -25.47 -1.86 4.15
C VAL A 13 -24.05 -2.32 3.78
N LEU A 14 -23.16 -2.38 4.78
CA LEU A 14 -21.76 -2.80 4.61
C LEU A 14 -21.56 -4.30 4.88
N ALA A 15 -22.52 -4.97 5.51
CA ALA A 15 -22.42 -6.35 5.94
C ALA A 15 -22.47 -7.35 4.78
N ASP A 16 -23.09 -6.98 3.64
CA ASP A 16 -23.13 -7.85 2.47
C ASP A 16 -21.83 -7.87 1.67
N GLY A 17 -20.84 -7.01 1.97
CA GLY A 17 -19.41 -7.07 1.59
C GLY A 17 -19.05 -7.18 0.09
N ARG A 18 -20.04 -7.47 -0.75
CA ARG A 18 -19.94 -7.87 -2.16
C ARG A 18 -20.60 -6.86 -3.08
N ASP A 19 -21.47 -6.00 -2.54
CA ASP A 19 -22.15 -4.97 -3.31
C ASP A 19 -21.95 -3.59 -2.67
N LEU A 20 -20.83 -2.96 -3.04
CA LEU A 20 -20.52 -1.59 -2.65
C LEU A 20 -21.11 -0.57 -3.64
N THR A 21 -21.98 -0.98 -4.57
CA THR A 21 -22.66 -0.06 -5.50
C THR A 21 -23.51 0.97 -4.76
N ALA A 22 -24.03 0.63 -3.58
CA ALA A 22 -24.72 1.57 -2.69
C ALA A 22 -23.83 2.74 -2.23
N LEU A 23 -22.49 2.58 -2.28
CA LEU A 23 -21.50 3.61 -2.02
C LEU A 23 -20.95 4.27 -3.30
N GLY A 24 -21.52 3.95 -4.47
CA GLY A 24 -21.05 4.41 -5.76
C GLY A 24 -19.68 3.86 -6.18
N GLN A 25 -19.19 2.81 -5.52
CA GLN A 25 -17.87 2.22 -5.78
C GLN A 25 -18.00 0.79 -6.31
N ALA A 26 -17.34 0.50 -7.43
CA ALA A 26 -17.15 -0.86 -7.90
C ALA A 26 -16.01 -1.51 -7.10
N GLY A 27 -16.28 -2.60 -6.40
CA GLY A 27 -15.26 -3.34 -5.67
C GLY A 27 -15.82 -4.29 -4.61
N ALA A 28 -14.96 -5.17 -4.12
CA ALA A 28 -15.28 -6.11 -3.04
C ALA A 28 -14.51 -5.74 -1.76
N ALA A 29 -15.15 -5.90 -0.61
CA ALA A 29 -14.51 -5.75 0.68
C ALA A 29 -13.35 -6.74 0.83
N THR A 30 -12.19 -6.26 1.27
CA THR A 30 -10.98 -7.08 1.42
C THR A 30 -10.39 -6.98 2.83
N PRO A 31 -10.11 -8.12 3.51
CA PRO A 31 -9.51 -8.08 4.84
C PRO A 31 -8.13 -7.44 4.80
N ARG A 32 -7.98 -6.27 5.43
CA ARG A 32 -6.72 -5.52 5.48
C ARG A 32 -6.40 -4.98 6.87
N PHE A 33 -7.42 -4.55 7.61
CA PHE A 33 -7.20 -3.88 8.88
C PHE A 33 -7.01 -4.86 10.01
N TRP A 34 -6.01 -4.59 10.85
CA TRP A 34 -5.88 -5.24 12.14
C TRP A 34 -6.84 -4.63 13.13
N THR A 35 -7.49 -5.47 13.93
CA THR A 35 -8.33 -5.01 15.03
C THR A 35 -7.49 -4.81 16.28
N ARG A 36 -7.86 -3.86 17.14
CA ARG A 36 -7.23 -3.74 18.46
C ARG A 36 -7.34 -5.06 19.27
N PRO A 37 -6.35 -5.42 20.10
CA PRO A 37 -6.39 -6.68 20.86
C PRO A 37 -7.58 -6.81 21.82
N LYS A 38 -8.09 -5.68 22.33
CA LYS A 38 -9.14 -5.61 23.38
C LYS A 38 -10.54 -5.29 22.85
N VAL A 39 -10.87 -5.69 21.61
CA VAL A 39 -12.24 -5.53 21.08
C VAL A 39 -13.21 -6.43 21.84
N ARG A 40 -14.21 -5.80 22.49
CA ARG A 40 -15.27 -6.50 23.25
C ARG A 40 -16.20 -7.26 22.30
N THR A 41 -16.85 -8.31 22.78
CA THR A 41 -17.72 -9.16 21.94
C THR A 41 -18.84 -8.37 21.25
N TRP A 42 -19.47 -7.43 21.96
CA TRP A 42 -20.52 -6.57 21.40
C TRP A 42 -20.01 -5.52 20.40
N GLN A 43 -18.71 -5.21 20.40
CA GLN A 43 -18.10 -4.31 19.42
C GLN A 43 -17.79 -5.02 18.09
N ARG A 44 -17.82 -6.37 18.07
CA ARG A 44 -17.49 -7.15 16.87
C ARG A 44 -18.49 -6.97 15.75
N SER A 45 -19.75 -6.68 16.07
CA SER A 45 -20.79 -6.39 15.07
C SER A 45 -20.56 -5.09 14.30
N ALA A 46 -19.70 -4.19 14.79
CA ALA A 46 -19.31 -2.98 14.09
C ALA A 46 -18.14 -3.20 13.11
N LEU A 47 -17.54 -4.40 13.09
CA LEU A 47 -16.44 -4.77 12.20
C LEU A 47 -16.98 -5.55 10.99
N ILE A 48 -16.44 -5.27 9.82
CA ILE A 48 -16.84 -5.87 8.54
C ILE A 48 -15.89 -7.02 8.22
N ASP A 49 -16.41 -8.20 7.87
CA ASP A 49 -15.65 -9.42 7.58
C ASP A 49 -14.61 -9.77 8.65
N LEU A 50 -15.00 -9.73 9.93
CA LEU A 50 -14.09 -10.08 11.01
C LEU A 50 -13.62 -11.55 10.91
N ARG A 51 -12.31 -11.74 10.73
CA ARG A 51 -11.66 -13.05 10.66
C ARG A 51 -10.70 -13.23 11.82
N ALA A 52 -10.74 -14.41 12.45
CA ALA A 52 -9.77 -14.79 13.46
C ALA A 52 -8.40 -15.06 12.80
N GLY A 53 -7.34 -14.47 13.33
CA GLY A 53 -5.98 -14.89 12.99
C GLY A 53 -5.66 -16.23 13.65
N LYS A 54 -5.06 -17.17 12.91
CA LYS A 54 -4.65 -18.47 13.47
C LYS A 54 -3.56 -18.33 14.55
N SER A 55 -2.68 -17.35 14.42
CA SER A 55 -1.54 -17.09 15.31
C SER A 55 -1.17 -15.59 15.37
N GLY A 56 -2.09 -14.71 15.00
CA GLY A 56 -1.84 -13.28 14.82
C GLY A 56 -3.05 -12.41 15.17
N PRO A 57 -2.99 -11.09 14.89
CA PRO A 57 -4.12 -10.19 15.14
C PRO A 57 -5.36 -10.67 14.38
N ARG A 58 -6.56 -10.25 14.80
CA ARG A 58 -7.76 -10.44 13.99
C ARG A 58 -7.75 -9.42 12.86
N TRP A 59 -8.31 -9.83 11.72
CA TRP A 59 -8.32 -9.06 10.49
C TRP A 59 -9.76 -8.73 10.14
N CYS A 60 -9.99 -7.57 9.55
CA CYS A 60 -11.31 -7.17 9.07
C CYS A 60 -11.16 -6.37 7.79
N SER A 61 -12.23 -6.33 6.99
CA SER A 61 -12.29 -5.47 5.82
C SER A 61 -12.50 -4.01 6.22
N GLY A 62 -13.13 -3.75 7.36
CA GLY A 62 -13.35 -2.38 7.83
C GLY A 62 -14.03 -2.28 9.19
N GLY A 63 -14.22 -1.04 9.64
CA GLY A 63 -14.92 -0.70 10.88
C GLY A 63 -14.54 0.68 11.43
N PRO A 64 -15.10 1.07 12.58
CA PRO A 64 -14.77 2.32 13.27
C PRO A 64 -13.28 2.41 13.61
N ILE A 65 -12.67 3.58 13.38
CA ILE A 65 -11.23 3.82 13.58
C ILE A 65 -10.77 3.40 14.99
N ARG A 66 -11.56 3.67 16.03
CA ARG A 66 -11.24 3.30 17.42
C ARG A 66 -11.13 1.79 17.67
N LEU A 67 -11.65 0.95 16.78
CA LEU A 67 -11.54 -0.51 16.86
C LEU A 67 -10.38 -1.07 16.02
N LEU A 68 -9.79 -0.24 15.14
CA LEU A 68 -8.69 -0.61 14.28
C LEU A 68 -7.35 -0.27 14.94
N ASP A 69 -6.33 -1.08 14.65
CA ASP A 69 -4.96 -0.89 15.14
C ASP A 69 -4.06 -0.34 14.02
N LEU A 70 -4.34 0.90 13.63
CA LEU A 70 -3.62 1.59 12.56
C LEU A 70 -2.14 1.80 12.92
N GLN A 71 -1.83 1.98 14.20
CA GLN A 71 -0.45 2.14 14.68
C GLN A 71 0.34 0.85 14.53
N ALA A 72 -0.20 -0.30 14.95
CA ALA A 72 0.46 -1.58 14.76
C ALA A 72 0.67 -1.90 13.28
N MET A 73 -0.29 -1.56 12.40
CA MET A 73 -0.15 -1.72 10.95
C MET A 73 1.01 -0.88 10.39
N ARG A 74 1.14 0.39 10.80
CA ARG A 74 2.28 1.25 10.40
C ARG A 74 3.60 0.67 10.88
N HIS A 75 3.66 0.25 12.14
CA HIS A 75 4.87 -0.31 12.74
C HIS A 75 5.30 -1.62 12.07
N ALA A 76 4.37 -2.55 11.86
CA ALA A 76 4.64 -3.80 11.16
C ALA A 76 5.13 -3.56 9.72
N SER A 77 4.55 -2.57 9.04
CA SER A 77 4.97 -2.19 7.67
C SER A 77 6.38 -1.60 7.66
N ALA A 78 6.74 -0.74 8.63
CA ALA A 78 8.11 -0.24 8.79
C ALA A 78 9.10 -1.38 9.04
N LEU A 79 8.79 -2.30 9.95
CA LEU A 79 9.67 -3.42 10.29
C LEU A 79 9.91 -4.33 9.08
N ALA A 80 8.85 -4.68 8.35
CA ALA A 80 8.96 -5.48 7.13
C ALA A 80 9.83 -4.77 6.08
N ALA A 81 9.65 -3.44 5.92
CA ALA A 81 10.46 -2.63 5.01
C ALA A 81 11.92 -2.54 5.45
N ALA A 82 12.21 -2.45 6.75
CA ALA A 82 13.57 -2.44 7.28
C ALA A 82 14.32 -3.74 6.93
N ILE A 83 13.67 -4.88 7.16
CA ILE A 83 14.23 -6.21 6.83
C ILE A 83 14.49 -6.30 5.32
N ARG A 84 13.53 -5.86 4.49
CA ARG A 84 13.68 -5.89 3.03
C ARG A 84 14.78 -4.95 2.53
N HIS A 85 14.94 -3.78 3.13
CA HIS A 85 16.01 -2.84 2.78
C HIS A 85 17.39 -3.36 3.14
N GLN A 86 17.53 -4.01 4.30
CA GLN A 86 18.78 -4.67 4.69
C GLN A 86 19.15 -5.78 3.69
N LEU A 87 18.17 -6.60 3.30
CA LEU A 87 18.34 -7.64 2.28
C LEU A 87 18.75 -7.03 0.93
N TRP A 88 18.03 -6.00 0.47
CA TRP A 88 18.35 -5.28 -0.75
C TRP A 88 19.79 -4.75 -0.73
N SER A 89 20.19 -4.06 0.34
CA SER A 89 21.52 -3.48 0.51
C SER A 89 22.64 -4.51 0.43
N ALA A 90 22.41 -5.73 0.95
CA ALA A 90 23.34 -6.84 0.82
C ALA A 90 23.41 -7.36 -0.63
N THR A 91 22.26 -7.51 -1.28
CA THR A 91 22.11 -8.02 -2.65
C THR A 91 22.74 -7.11 -3.71
N ILE A 92 22.61 -5.79 -3.57
CA ILE A 92 23.06 -4.84 -4.60
C ILE A 92 24.51 -4.39 -4.46
N ARG A 93 25.22 -4.90 -3.46
CA ARG A 93 26.60 -4.49 -3.15
C ARG A 93 27.49 -4.60 -4.39
N GLY A 94 28.21 -3.52 -4.71
CA GLY A 94 29.10 -3.46 -5.88
C GLY A 94 28.42 -3.11 -7.21
N THR A 95 27.11 -2.86 -7.21
CA THR A 95 26.41 -2.32 -8.39
C THR A 95 26.30 -0.80 -8.31
N ARG A 96 26.39 -0.12 -9.47
CA ARG A 96 26.03 1.31 -9.58
C ARG A 96 24.54 1.50 -9.32
N ASP A 97 24.15 2.72 -8.95
CA ASP A 97 22.75 3.11 -8.85
C ASP A 97 22.03 2.90 -10.19
N ALA A 98 20.78 2.45 -10.11
CA ALA A 98 19.91 2.27 -11.24
C ALA A 98 19.04 3.52 -11.44
N HIS A 99 18.70 3.77 -12.69
CA HIS A 99 17.64 4.67 -13.06
C HIS A 99 16.28 4.05 -12.72
N PRO A 100 15.35 4.81 -12.11
CA PRO A 100 14.01 4.34 -11.84
C PRO A 100 13.23 4.06 -13.12
N TRP A 101 12.18 3.25 -13.00
CA TRP A 101 11.29 2.94 -14.12
C TRP A 101 10.67 4.20 -14.75
N SER A 102 10.39 5.23 -13.94
CA SER A 102 9.82 6.50 -14.40
C SER A 102 10.68 7.21 -15.44
N ASP A 103 12.01 7.11 -15.38
CA ASP A 103 12.90 7.71 -16.38
C ASP A 103 12.69 7.06 -17.77
N TYR A 104 12.57 5.73 -17.80
CA TYR A 104 12.32 4.97 -19.03
C TYR A 104 10.92 5.20 -19.58
N LEU A 105 9.91 5.26 -18.68
CA LEU A 105 8.53 5.57 -19.07
C LEU A 105 8.42 6.99 -19.64
N ARG A 106 9.11 7.96 -19.04
CA ARG A 106 9.14 9.35 -19.53
C ARG A 106 9.74 9.43 -20.92
N GLN A 107 10.84 8.71 -21.18
CA GLN A 107 11.42 8.62 -22.52
C GLN A 107 10.46 7.99 -23.53
N HIS A 108 9.75 6.93 -23.14
CA HIS A 108 8.74 6.32 -24.02
C HIS A 108 7.62 7.31 -24.36
N LEU A 109 7.09 8.03 -23.38
CA LEU A 109 6.04 9.03 -23.60
C LEU A 109 6.52 10.20 -24.46
N GLN A 110 7.80 10.57 -24.39
CA GLN A 110 8.38 11.65 -25.18
C GLN A 110 8.66 11.25 -26.63
N TYR A 111 9.15 10.03 -26.85
CA TYR A 111 9.66 9.60 -28.16
C TYR A 111 8.75 8.61 -28.90
N GLY A 112 7.70 8.09 -28.23
CA GLY A 112 6.68 7.21 -28.79
C GLY A 112 7.30 5.99 -29.49
N ASP A 113 7.00 5.84 -30.78
CA ASP A 113 7.46 4.72 -31.61
C ASP A 113 8.99 4.65 -31.76
N ARG A 114 9.72 5.75 -31.55
CA ARG A 114 11.20 5.74 -31.57
C ARG A 114 11.79 5.11 -30.31
N TYR A 115 11.02 5.04 -29.23
CA TYR A 115 11.40 4.34 -28.00
C TYR A 115 10.20 3.56 -27.46
N PRO A 116 9.85 2.40 -28.07
CA PRO A 116 8.66 1.65 -27.70
C PRO A 116 8.69 1.15 -26.24
N LEU A 117 7.52 0.97 -25.64
CA LEU A 117 7.39 0.52 -24.24
C LEU A 117 8.15 -0.78 -23.95
N ALA A 118 8.13 -1.74 -24.88
CA ALA A 118 8.87 -2.99 -24.75
C ALA A 118 10.40 -2.77 -24.67
N THR A 119 10.91 -1.77 -25.40
CA THR A 119 12.32 -1.39 -25.34
C THR A 119 12.63 -0.71 -24.01
N ALA A 120 11.79 0.23 -23.56
CA ALA A 120 11.90 0.86 -22.25
C ALA A 120 11.98 -0.18 -21.12
N GLN A 121 11.07 -1.16 -21.12
CA GLN A 121 11.03 -2.22 -20.11
C GLN A 121 12.29 -3.10 -20.17
N ARG A 122 12.74 -3.49 -21.36
CA ARG A 122 13.97 -4.27 -21.53
C ARG A 122 15.17 -3.52 -20.97
N ASP A 123 15.32 -2.25 -21.32
CA ASP A 123 16.48 -1.44 -20.93
C ASP A 123 16.50 -1.20 -19.42
N PHE A 124 15.34 -0.94 -18.80
CA PHE A 124 15.19 -0.87 -17.36
C PHE A 124 15.62 -2.17 -16.67
N LEU A 125 15.12 -3.32 -17.16
CA LEU A 125 15.38 -4.63 -16.58
C LEU A 125 16.81 -5.13 -16.82
N ALA A 126 17.54 -4.55 -17.78
CA ALA A 126 18.92 -4.89 -18.11
C ALA A 126 19.95 -4.19 -17.20
N GLN A 127 19.53 -3.26 -16.35
CA GLN A 127 20.43 -2.58 -15.42
C GLN A 127 21.05 -3.57 -14.42
N ARG A 128 22.37 -3.45 -14.17
CA ARG A 128 23.11 -4.39 -13.30
C ARG A 128 22.49 -4.57 -11.91
N ARG A 129 22.05 -3.49 -11.29
CA ARG A 129 21.38 -3.52 -9.98
C ARG A 129 20.04 -4.27 -10.02
N ILE A 130 19.25 -4.03 -11.08
CA ILE A 130 17.99 -4.73 -11.31
C ILE A 130 18.21 -6.22 -11.58
N LEU A 131 19.23 -6.57 -12.36
CA LEU A 131 19.62 -7.95 -12.59
C LEU A 131 20.03 -8.65 -11.28
N ALA A 132 20.77 -7.98 -10.39
CA ALA A 132 21.13 -8.53 -9.08
C ALA A 132 19.88 -8.82 -8.22
N MET A 133 18.92 -7.90 -8.18
CA MET A 133 17.64 -8.09 -7.48
C MET A 133 16.86 -9.29 -8.06
N ARG A 134 16.78 -9.38 -9.40
CA ARG A 134 16.08 -10.50 -10.07
C ARG A 134 16.77 -11.84 -9.86
N ALA A 135 18.10 -11.88 -9.88
CA ALA A 135 18.88 -13.08 -9.59
C ALA A 135 18.68 -13.54 -8.13
N HIS A 136 18.64 -12.60 -7.18
CA HIS A 136 18.28 -12.90 -5.79
C HIS A 136 16.89 -13.52 -5.68
N ASN A 137 15.87 -12.88 -6.24
CA ASN A 137 14.48 -13.36 -6.22
C ASN A 137 14.36 -14.77 -6.83
N ALA A 138 15.07 -15.03 -7.93
CA ALA A 138 15.09 -16.35 -8.58
C ALA A 138 15.77 -17.42 -7.73
N ALA A 139 16.85 -17.08 -7.02
CA ALA A 139 17.57 -17.99 -6.15
C ALA A 139 16.86 -18.22 -4.80
N GLN A 140 15.98 -17.30 -4.38
CA GLN A 140 15.34 -17.28 -3.07
C GLN A 140 13.83 -17.04 -3.18
N PRO A 141 13.05 -17.97 -3.78
CA PRO A 141 11.62 -17.76 -4.05
C PRO A 141 10.75 -17.65 -2.78
N HIS A 142 11.26 -18.12 -1.63
CA HIS A 142 10.56 -18.04 -0.34
C HIS A 142 11.03 -16.89 0.55
N ALA A 143 12.07 -16.15 0.14
CA ALA A 143 12.53 -14.97 0.86
C ALA A 143 11.68 -13.74 0.51
N PRO A 144 11.74 -12.66 1.32
CA PRO A 144 11.15 -11.38 0.95
C PRO A 144 11.62 -10.94 -0.45
N GLN A 145 10.67 -10.81 -1.37
CA GLN A 145 10.96 -10.44 -2.75
C GLN A 145 11.39 -8.97 -2.83
N LEU A 146 12.42 -8.71 -3.64
CA LEU A 146 12.91 -7.38 -3.94
C LEU A 146 12.24 -6.89 -5.23
N ASP A 147 11.26 -5.99 -5.13
CA ASP A 147 10.58 -5.42 -6.29
C ASP A 147 11.51 -4.47 -7.08
N PRO A 148 11.87 -4.78 -8.35
CA PRO A 148 12.64 -3.88 -9.20
C PRO A 148 12.03 -2.48 -9.34
N TYR A 149 10.71 -2.36 -9.36
CA TYR A 149 10.03 -1.09 -9.63
C TYR A 149 10.03 -0.14 -8.43
N GLU A 150 10.45 -0.60 -7.25
CA GLU A 150 10.69 0.26 -6.07
C GLU A 150 12.17 0.70 -5.93
N VAL A 151 12.97 0.59 -6.99
CA VAL A 151 14.43 0.86 -6.91
C VAL A 151 14.77 2.29 -6.46
N ASP A 152 13.96 3.28 -6.81
CA ASP A 152 14.08 4.65 -6.30
C ASP A 152 13.82 4.73 -4.80
N ALA A 153 12.78 4.05 -4.30
CA ALA A 153 12.46 4.00 -2.88
C ALA A 153 13.58 3.32 -2.08
N TYR A 154 14.17 2.24 -2.60
CA TYR A 154 15.34 1.63 -1.97
C TYR A 154 16.56 2.58 -1.97
N GLN A 155 16.83 3.24 -3.10
CA GLN A 155 17.94 4.16 -3.29
C GLN A 155 17.81 5.46 -2.49
N ALA A 156 16.60 5.85 -2.08
CA ALA A 156 16.35 6.96 -1.17
C ALA A 156 16.88 6.70 0.26
N GLY A 157 17.24 5.46 0.58
CA GLY A 157 17.88 5.06 1.83
C GLY A 157 16.94 4.37 2.82
N ALA A 158 17.54 3.73 3.83
CA ALA A 158 16.83 2.83 4.74
C ALA A 158 15.67 3.52 5.48
N ALA A 159 15.91 4.72 6.04
CA ALA A 159 14.90 5.45 6.78
C ALA A 159 13.74 5.92 5.86
N ALA A 160 14.06 6.41 4.66
CA ALA A 160 13.06 6.83 3.69
C ALA A 160 12.18 5.64 3.26
N TYR A 161 12.78 4.49 2.96
CA TYR A 161 12.07 3.26 2.61
C TYR A 161 11.14 2.81 3.75
N GLN A 162 11.63 2.78 4.98
CA GLN A 162 10.81 2.42 6.15
C GLN A 162 9.62 3.38 6.36
N HIS A 163 9.85 4.69 6.27
CA HIS A 163 8.80 5.69 6.43
C HIS A 163 7.75 5.62 5.31
N LEU A 164 8.18 5.41 4.07
CA LEU A 164 7.28 5.24 2.93
C LEU A 164 6.34 4.04 3.14
N HIS A 165 6.88 2.89 3.57
CA HIS A 165 6.07 1.71 3.83
C HIS A 165 5.23 1.82 5.10
N ALA A 166 5.71 2.47 6.16
CA ALA A 166 4.88 2.81 7.31
C ALA A 166 3.67 3.64 6.88
N ALA A 167 3.89 4.66 6.05
CA ALA A 167 2.82 5.51 5.56
C ALA A 167 1.83 4.72 4.66
N GLY A 168 2.31 3.85 3.78
CA GLY A 168 1.48 3.02 2.90
C GLY A 168 0.74 1.87 3.61
N GLY A 169 1.20 1.45 4.79
CA GLY A 169 0.62 0.34 5.55
C GLY A 169 -0.88 0.50 5.80
N VAL A 170 -1.34 1.74 6.04
CA VAL A 170 -2.76 2.06 6.23
C VAL A 170 -3.42 2.47 4.92
N CYS A 171 -2.86 3.46 4.21
CA CYS A 171 -3.54 4.14 3.10
C CYS A 171 -3.66 3.30 1.83
N ALA A 172 -2.88 2.22 1.68
CA ALA A 172 -2.84 1.43 0.43
C ALA A 172 -2.56 2.33 -0.80
N ASP A 173 -3.10 1.97 -1.96
CA ASP A 173 -2.81 2.64 -3.25
C ASP A 173 -3.64 3.90 -3.49
N ALA A 174 -4.80 4.02 -2.83
CA ALA A 174 -5.65 5.21 -2.89
C ALA A 174 -6.61 5.26 -1.70
N VAL A 175 -7.02 6.49 -1.33
CA VAL A 175 -8.02 6.79 -0.30
C VAL A 175 -9.18 7.54 -0.94
N ILE A 176 -10.39 7.02 -0.79
CA ILE A 176 -11.64 7.71 -1.11
C ILE A 176 -12.13 8.36 0.18
N THR A 177 -12.36 9.66 0.16
CA THR A 177 -12.84 10.45 1.29
C THR A 177 -14.37 10.38 1.42
N ALA A 178 -14.92 10.85 2.54
CA ALA A 178 -16.37 10.83 2.78
C ALA A 178 -17.16 11.70 1.77
N ASP A 179 -16.54 12.75 1.23
CA ASP A 179 -17.05 13.61 0.15
C ASP A 179 -16.81 13.02 -1.25
N SER A 180 -16.46 11.73 -1.34
CA SER A 180 -16.19 11.00 -2.59
C SER A 180 -14.98 11.48 -3.41
N ALA A 181 -14.14 12.36 -2.85
CA ALA A 181 -12.87 12.72 -3.48
C ALA A 181 -11.87 11.54 -3.39
N THR A 182 -11.16 11.28 -4.49
CA THR A 182 -10.17 10.19 -4.55
C THR A 182 -8.76 10.76 -4.47
N LEU A 183 -8.08 10.47 -3.37
CA LEU A 183 -6.66 10.71 -3.20
C LEU A 183 -5.87 9.51 -3.72
N ARG A 184 -5.04 9.73 -4.75
CA ARG A 184 -4.14 8.72 -5.32
C ARG A 184 -2.88 9.39 -5.86
N PRO A 185 -1.76 8.67 -6.04
CA PRO A 185 -0.59 9.21 -6.74
C PRO A 185 -0.98 9.70 -8.14
N ALA A 186 -0.44 10.84 -8.56
CA ALA A 186 -0.68 11.38 -9.91
C ALA A 186 0.00 10.52 -10.99
N SER A 187 1.13 9.90 -10.65
CA SER A 187 1.85 8.95 -11.50
C SER A 187 2.51 7.85 -10.66
N GLY A 188 3.26 6.97 -11.32
CA GLY A 188 4.10 5.97 -10.66
C GLY A 188 5.40 6.52 -10.07
N GLU A 189 5.66 7.82 -10.15
CA GLU A 189 6.86 8.43 -9.58
C GLU A 189 6.82 8.44 -8.04
N LEU A 190 7.98 8.22 -7.41
CA LEU A 190 8.09 8.22 -5.95
C LEU A 190 7.66 9.57 -5.33
N THR A 191 7.94 10.69 -5.99
CA THR A 191 7.52 12.02 -5.53
C THR A 191 6.00 12.13 -5.43
N ASP A 192 5.27 11.64 -6.44
CA ASP A 192 3.80 11.64 -6.44
C ASP A 192 3.24 10.69 -5.40
N ARG A 193 3.89 9.52 -5.20
CA ARG A 193 3.54 8.59 -4.13
C ARG A 193 3.72 9.21 -2.75
N ILE A 194 4.80 9.96 -2.52
CA ILE A 194 5.05 10.69 -1.28
C ILE A 194 3.98 11.77 -1.07
N GLY A 195 3.68 12.57 -2.10
CA GLY A 195 2.65 13.61 -2.05
C GLY A 195 1.27 13.05 -1.71
N TYR A 196 0.88 11.95 -2.35
CA TYR A 196 -0.33 11.20 -2.03
C TYR A 196 -0.35 10.74 -0.57
N LEU A 197 0.71 10.07 -0.09
CA LEU A 197 0.75 9.55 1.27
C LEU A 197 0.66 10.68 2.31
N ALA A 198 1.30 11.81 2.07
CA ALA A 198 1.18 12.98 2.93
C ALA A 198 -0.27 13.49 3.00
N ALA A 199 -0.93 13.65 1.85
CA ALA A 199 -2.32 14.08 1.77
C ALA A 199 -3.29 13.07 2.43
N ALA A 200 -3.09 11.78 2.19
CA ALA A 200 -3.89 10.71 2.76
C ALA A 200 -3.78 10.66 4.29
N HIS A 201 -2.57 10.79 4.85
CA HIS A 201 -2.39 10.84 6.31
C HIS A 201 -2.99 12.10 6.92
N ALA A 202 -2.84 13.26 6.28
CA ALA A 202 -3.49 14.49 6.73
C ALA A 202 -5.02 14.41 6.68
N HIS A 203 -5.59 13.64 5.74
CA HIS A 203 -7.02 13.35 5.74
C HIS A 203 -7.40 12.42 6.90
N LEU A 204 -6.72 11.27 7.04
CA LEU A 204 -7.00 10.31 8.12
C LEU A 204 -6.87 10.93 9.52
N ALA A 205 -5.95 11.87 9.71
CA ALA A 205 -5.76 12.57 10.99
C ALA A 205 -6.93 13.50 11.37
N ARG A 206 -7.79 13.86 10.41
CA ARG A 206 -8.99 14.68 10.65
C ARG A 206 -10.24 13.85 10.92
N LEU A 207 -10.18 12.54 10.69
CA LEU A 207 -11.29 11.64 10.95
C LEU A 207 -11.49 11.44 12.46
N ARG A 208 -12.74 11.27 12.86
CA ARG A 208 -13.13 10.98 14.24
C ARG A 208 -12.95 9.49 14.52
N ASP A 209 -12.82 9.16 15.80
CA ASP A 209 -12.69 7.78 16.26
C ASP A 209 -13.85 6.86 15.86
N ASP A 210 -15.04 7.43 15.66
CA ASP A 210 -16.25 6.71 15.22
C ASP A 210 -16.42 6.69 13.69
N ASP A 211 -15.66 7.50 12.94
CA ASP A 211 -15.65 7.38 11.49
C ASP A 211 -15.07 6.02 11.09
N ARG A 212 -15.50 5.53 9.93
CA ARG A 212 -15.25 4.14 9.52
C ARG A 212 -14.29 4.09 8.35
N LEU A 213 -13.42 3.10 8.36
CA LEU A 213 -12.56 2.77 7.23
C LEU A 213 -12.99 1.42 6.64
N LEU A 214 -13.03 1.34 5.33
CA LEU A 214 -13.30 0.11 4.58
C LEU A 214 -12.21 -0.11 3.52
N ALA A 215 -11.61 -1.28 3.51
CA ALA A 215 -10.65 -1.69 2.50
C ALA A 215 -11.38 -2.43 1.38
N ILE A 216 -11.11 -2.03 0.14
CA ILE A 216 -11.73 -2.59 -1.05
C ILE A 216 -10.68 -2.97 -2.10
N THR A 217 -10.96 -4.01 -2.87
CA THR A 217 -10.26 -4.34 -4.12
C THR A 217 -11.12 -3.93 -5.31
N VAL A 218 -10.49 -3.29 -6.30
CA VAL A 218 -11.07 -2.91 -7.59
C VAL A 218 -10.43 -3.77 -8.67
#